data_AF-A0A7X8Z6U3-F1
#
_entry.id   AF-A0A7X8Z6U3-F1
#
_cell.length_a   1.000
_cell.length_b   1.000
_cell.length_c   1.000
_cell.angle_alpha   90.00
_cell.angle_beta   90.00
_cell.angle_gamma   90.00
#
_symmetry.space_group_name_H-M   'P 1'
#
loop_
_entity.id
_entity.type
_entity.pdbx_description
1 polymer ?
#
loop_
_entity_poly.entity_id
_entity_poly.type
_entity_poly.pdbx_seq_one_letter_code
_entity_poly.pdbx_strand_id
1 'polypeptide(L)'
;MKKALALLVAVIMLVTAVPVAFGAFEDSPKPSHWVYDQFMLVYNSGLLKGYPDGTFKGERYATRYEMVELTARVLRLFEARLGKAGLTEEEIKAIIAEELAGTDVDELFNAIKALEKEFRADLDAMDVRVTLLEQKVAELDGKVETAAQDAKKAKTFSIIGIVLAVAAIALGLGN
;
A
#
# COMPACT_ATOMS: atom_id res chain seq x y z
N MET A 1 22.89 -38.32 -13.50
CA MET A 1 21.70 -37.61 -14.01
C MET A 1 20.45 -37.84 -13.16
N LYS A 2 20.02 -39.09 -12.91
CA LYS A 2 18.82 -39.40 -12.10
C LYS A 2 18.84 -38.82 -10.67
N LYS A 3 20.00 -38.85 -10.00
CA LYS A 3 20.19 -38.30 -8.64
C LYS A 3 20.14 -36.76 -8.59
N ALA A 4 20.63 -36.09 -9.64
CA ALA A 4 20.60 -34.63 -9.74
C ALA A 4 19.18 -34.11 -10.02
N LEU A 5 18.41 -34.85 -10.84
CA LEU A 5 17.00 -34.55 -11.10
C LEU A 5 16.13 -34.73 -9.84
N ALA A 6 16.38 -35.79 -9.06
CA ALA A 6 15.68 -36.03 -7.80
C ALA A 6 15.96 -34.92 -6.76
N LEU A 7 17.19 -34.40 -6.73
CA LEU A 7 17.58 -33.30 -5.84
C LEU A 7 16.92 -31.98 -6.25
N LEU A 8 16.83 -31.69 -7.55
CA LEU A 8 16.16 -30.50 -8.05
C LEU A 8 14.65 -30.52 -7.74
N VAL A 9 13.99 -31.67 -7.92
CA VAL A 9 12.57 -31.85 -7.59
C VAL A 9 12.32 -31.73 -6.09
N ALA A 10 13.22 -32.27 -5.26
CA ALA A 10 13.13 -32.13 -3.80
C ALA A 10 13.27 -30.67 -3.35
N VAL A 11 14.15 -29.89 -3.99
CA VAL A 11 14.30 -28.45 -3.71
C VAL A 11 13.08 -27.66 -4.17
N ILE A 12 12.50 -27.96 -5.33
CA ILE A 12 11.27 -27.31 -5.82
C ILE A 12 10.08 -27.61 -4.88
N MET A 13 9.94 -28.87 -4.46
CA MET A 13 8.92 -29.27 -3.47
C MET A 13 9.09 -28.55 -2.13
N LEU A 14 10.34 -28.32 -1.70
CA LEU A 14 10.65 -27.59 -0.46
C LEU A 14 10.27 -26.10 -0.57
N VAL A 15 10.43 -25.50 -1.76
CA VAL A 15 10.09 -24.09 -2.00
C VAL A 15 8.57 -23.87 -2.12
N THR A 16 7.82 -24.85 -2.63
CA THR A 16 6.34 -24.77 -2.73
C THR A 16 5.60 -25.07 -1.42
N ALA A 17 6.30 -25.60 -0.41
CA ALA A 17 5.72 -25.99 0.88
C ALA A 17 5.76 -24.87 1.94
N VAL A 18 6.17 -23.65 1.57
CA VAL A 18 5.96 -22.48 2.43
C VAL A 18 4.51 -22.04 2.22
N PRO A 19 3.58 -22.30 3.17
CA PRO A 19 2.32 -21.60 3.14
C PRO A 19 2.65 -20.12 3.23
N VAL A 20 2.44 -19.39 2.14
CA VAL A 20 2.30 -17.95 2.22
C VAL A 20 1.02 -17.75 3.01
N ALA A 21 1.14 -17.69 4.32
CA ALA A 21 0.07 -17.23 5.16
C ALA A 21 -0.21 -15.81 4.67
N PHE A 22 -1.31 -15.65 3.94
CA PHE A 22 -2.02 -14.38 3.91
C PHE A 22 -2.55 -14.18 5.33
N GLY A 23 -1.63 -13.88 6.25
CA GLY A 23 -1.98 -13.34 7.54
C GLY A 23 -2.75 -12.05 7.31
N ALA A 24 -3.50 -11.64 8.33
CA ALA A 24 -3.90 -10.26 8.40
C ALA A 24 -2.66 -9.33 8.32
N PHE A 25 -2.88 -8.02 8.23
CA PHE A 25 -1.81 -7.03 8.14
C PHE A 25 -0.73 -7.22 9.20
N GLU A 26 0.51 -6.83 8.90
CA GLU A 26 1.66 -7.03 9.80
C GLU A 26 1.43 -6.48 11.22
N ASP A 27 0.73 -5.35 11.31
CA ASP A 27 0.34 -4.62 12.51
C ASP A 27 -1.09 -4.95 13.00
N SER A 28 -1.63 -6.11 12.62
CA SER A 28 -2.96 -6.52 13.06
C SER A 28 -3.03 -6.66 14.58
N PRO A 29 -4.19 -6.35 15.20
CA PRO A 29 -4.41 -6.60 16.61
C PRO A 29 -4.08 -8.06 16.98
N LYS A 30 -3.46 -8.25 18.15
CA LYS A 30 -3.22 -9.59 18.70
C LYS A 30 -4.51 -10.16 19.29
N PRO A 31 -4.63 -11.48 19.46
CA PRO A 31 -5.81 -12.10 20.08
C PRO A 31 -6.18 -11.57 21.48
N SER A 32 -5.22 -11.03 22.22
CA SER A 32 -5.44 -10.42 23.53
C SER A 32 -6.00 -8.99 23.46
N HIS A 33 -6.06 -8.37 22.28
CA HIS A 33 -6.54 -7.02 22.09
C HIS A 33 -8.07 -7.01 21.98
N TRP A 34 -8.73 -6.08 22.67
CA TRP A 34 -10.19 -6.00 22.77
C TRP A 34 -10.92 -5.91 21.41
N VAL A 35 -10.25 -5.38 20.39
CA VAL A 35 -10.80 -5.19 19.04
C VAL A 35 -10.59 -6.40 18.11
N TYR A 36 -9.86 -7.43 18.56
CA TYR A 36 -9.40 -8.52 17.71
C TYR A 36 -10.54 -9.23 16.99
N ASP A 37 -11.58 -9.63 17.72
CA ASP A 37 -12.68 -10.40 17.16
C ASP A 37 -13.45 -9.59 16.11
N GLN A 38 -13.70 -8.31 16.39
CA GLN A 38 -14.36 -7.40 15.46
C GLN A 38 -13.49 -7.13 14.23
N PHE A 39 -12.18 -6.93 14.44
CA PHE A 39 -11.23 -6.75 13.36
C PHE A 39 -11.19 -7.97 12.44
N MET A 40 -11.10 -9.18 13.00
CA MET A 40 -11.09 -10.42 12.23
C MET A 40 -12.40 -10.63 11.48
N LEU A 41 -13.55 -10.26 12.06
CA LEU A 41 -14.84 -10.32 11.38
C LEU A 41 -14.84 -9.44 10.11
N VAL A 42 -14.42 -8.18 10.25
CA VAL A 42 -14.43 -7.21 9.14
C VAL A 42 -13.35 -7.55 8.10
N TYR A 43 -12.18 -8.01 8.54
CA TYR A 43 -11.13 -8.53 7.67
C TYR A 43 -11.61 -9.74 6.84
N ASN A 44 -12.21 -10.74 7.50
CA ASN A 44 -12.71 -11.95 6.84
C ASN A 44 -13.88 -11.67 5.89
N SER A 45 -14.63 -10.58 6.10
CA SER A 45 -15.63 -10.12 5.14
C SER A 45 -15.07 -9.42 3.90
N GLY A 46 -13.74 -9.23 3.81
CA GLY A 46 -13.07 -8.56 2.69
C GLY A 46 -13.26 -7.04 2.68
N LEU A 47 -13.73 -6.45 3.78
CA LEU A 47 -14.02 -5.02 3.89
C LEU A 47 -12.76 -4.21 4.19
N LEU A 48 -11.79 -4.78 4.90
CA LEU A 48 -10.51 -4.12 5.17
C LEU A 48 -9.53 -4.33 4.01
N LYS A 49 -8.84 -3.26 3.64
CA LYS A 49 -7.69 -3.31 2.74
C LYS A 49 -6.51 -2.63 3.43
N GLY A 50 -5.35 -3.26 3.34
CA GLY A 50 -4.11 -2.74 3.89
C GLY A 50 -3.35 -1.92 2.86
N TYR A 51 -2.24 -1.37 3.30
CA TYR A 51 -1.31 -0.62 2.47
C TYR A 51 -0.44 -1.55 1.62
N PRO A 52 0.21 -1.02 0.57
CA PRO A 52 1.18 -1.77 -0.22
C PRO A 52 2.36 -2.30 0.61
N ASP A 53 2.66 -1.67 1.75
CA ASP A 53 3.68 -2.11 2.71
C ASP A 53 3.24 -3.30 3.58
N GLY A 54 2.00 -3.79 3.44
CA GLY A 54 1.48 -4.94 4.20
C GLY A 54 0.84 -4.59 5.54
N THR A 55 0.74 -3.30 5.91
CA THR A 55 0.16 -2.83 7.18
C THR A 55 -1.30 -2.37 7.05
N PHE A 56 -1.98 -2.17 8.18
CA PHE A 56 -3.34 -1.63 8.34
C PHE A 56 -3.34 -0.19 8.86
N LYS A 57 -2.35 0.14 9.68
CA LYS A 57 -2.18 1.41 10.39
C LYS A 57 -3.36 1.72 11.31
N GLY A 58 -3.81 0.74 12.10
CA GLY A 58 -5.04 0.83 12.90
C GLY A 58 -5.05 1.87 14.03
N GLU A 59 -3.89 2.40 14.43
CA GLU A 59 -3.78 3.41 15.51
C GLU A 59 -3.93 4.85 15.01
N ARG A 60 -3.92 5.09 13.69
CA ARG A 60 -4.07 6.44 13.14
C ARG A 60 -5.55 6.73 12.79
N TYR A 61 -5.89 8.01 12.70
CA TYR A 61 -7.18 8.42 12.17
C TYR A 61 -7.32 8.05 10.68
N ALA A 62 -8.48 7.47 10.33
CA ALA A 62 -8.83 7.23 8.93
C ALA A 62 -9.00 8.56 8.18
N THR A 63 -8.55 8.58 6.93
CA THR A 63 -8.79 9.71 6.02
C THR A 63 -10.22 9.67 5.51
N ARG A 64 -10.71 10.82 5.00
CA ARG A 64 -12.03 10.89 4.36
C ARG A 64 -12.18 9.90 3.21
N TYR A 65 -11.11 9.72 2.42
CA TYR A 65 -11.10 8.78 1.28
C TYR A 65 -11.21 7.32 1.73
N GLU A 66 -10.48 6.93 2.77
CA GLU A 66 -10.54 5.55 3.29
C GLU A 66 -11.91 5.23 3.90
N MET A 67 -12.53 6.21 4.57
CA MET A 67 -13.90 6.07 5.09
C MET A 67 -14.92 5.87 3.96
N VAL A 68 -14.77 6.60 2.86
CA VAL A 68 -15.65 6.48 1.69
C VAL A 68 -15.47 5.13 1.03
N GLU A 69 -14.21 4.69 0.84
CA GLU A 69 -13.92 3.39 0.26
C GLU A 69 -14.53 2.26 1.10
N LEU A 70 -14.37 2.31 2.42
CA LEU A 70 -14.97 1.34 3.33
C LEU A 70 -16.49 1.35 3.23
N THR A 71 -17.11 2.53 3.22
CA THR A 71 -18.57 2.69 3.09
C THR A 71 -19.08 2.11 1.77
N ALA A 72 -18.39 2.38 0.65
CA ALA A 72 -18.74 1.83 -0.66
C ALA A 72 -18.63 0.29 -0.70
N ARG A 73 -17.62 -0.29 -0.04
CA ARG A 73 -17.47 -1.75 0.08
C ARG A 73 -18.60 -2.37 0.89
N VAL A 74 -18.96 -1.73 2.01
CA VAL A 74 -20.08 -2.15 2.85
C VAL A 74 -21.39 -2.12 2.06
N LEU A 75 -21.66 -1.06 1.31
CA LEU A 75 -22.87 -0.94 0.49
C LEU A 75 -22.96 -2.06 -0.56
N ARG A 76 -21.86 -2.31 -1.30
CA ARG A 76 -21.81 -3.42 -2.28
C ARG A 76 -22.01 -4.78 -1.63
N LEU A 77 -21.50 -4.99 -0.41
CA LEU A 77 -21.73 -6.23 0.33
C LEU A 77 -23.22 -6.39 0.65
N PHE A 78 -23.90 -5.31 1.08
CA PHE A 78 -25.34 -5.34 1.32
C PHE A 78 -26.14 -5.62 0.05
N GLU A 79 -25.87 -4.90 -1.04
CA GLU A 79 -26.51 -5.14 -2.36
C GLU A 79 -26.35 -6.60 -2.79
N ALA A 80 -25.12 -7.15 -2.69
CA ALA A 80 -24.85 -8.54 -3.04
C ALA A 80 -25.57 -9.55 -2.15
N ARG A 81 -25.83 -9.22 -0.87
CA ARG A 81 -26.58 -10.08 0.06
C ARG A 81 -28.09 -9.98 -0.18
N LEU A 82 -28.61 -8.79 -0.44
CA LEU A 82 -30.01 -8.57 -0.76
C LEU A 82 -30.39 -9.24 -2.09
N GLY A 83 -29.54 -9.11 -3.12
CA GLY A 83 -29.75 -9.82 -4.39
C GLY A 83 -29.73 -11.35 -4.25
N LYS A 84 -28.97 -11.90 -3.28
CA LYS A 84 -28.98 -13.34 -2.96
C LYS A 84 -30.19 -13.79 -2.15
N ALA A 85 -30.88 -12.86 -1.49
CA ALA A 85 -32.11 -13.15 -0.74
C ALA A 85 -33.33 -13.34 -1.66
N GLY A 86 -33.18 -13.16 -2.98
CA GLY A 86 -34.26 -13.28 -3.94
C GLY A 86 -35.24 -12.10 -3.91
N LEU A 87 -34.89 -11.03 -3.19
CA LEU A 87 -35.67 -9.80 -3.13
C LEU A 87 -35.56 -9.05 -4.46
N THR A 88 -36.68 -8.54 -4.95
CA THR A 88 -36.70 -7.69 -6.16
C THR A 88 -36.21 -6.28 -5.82
N GLU A 89 -35.83 -5.52 -6.86
CA GLU A 89 -35.39 -4.14 -6.69
C GLU A 89 -36.48 -3.26 -6.02
N GLU A 90 -37.75 -3.53 -6.32
CA GLU A 90 -38.88 -2.84 -5.70
C GLU A 90 -39.03 -3.16 -4.21
N GLU A 91 -38.83 -4.40 -3.80
CA GLU A 91 -38.89 -4.81 -2.38
C GLU A 91 -37.75 -4.17 -1.57
N ILE A 92 -36.55 -4.12 -2.14
CA ILE A 92 -35.41 -3.44 -1.53
C ILE A 92 -35.69 -1.93 -1.39
N LYS A 93 -36.23 -1.28 -2.44
CA LYS A 93 -36.61 0.14 -2.37
C LYS A 93 -37.70 0.40 -1.35
N ALA A 94 -38.68 -0.48 -1.23
CA ALA A 94 -39.76 -0.37 -0.25
C ALA A 94 -39.24 -0.45 1.19
N ILE A 95 -38.38 -1.43 1.50
CA ILE A 95 -37.74 -1.57 2.82
C ILE A 95 -36.87 -0.35 3.14
N ILE A 96 -36.06 0.10 2.18
CA ILE A 96 -35.20 1.28 2.36
C ILE A 96 -36.05 2.54 2.57
N ALA A 97 -37.15 2.72 1.82
CA ALA A 97 -38.03 3.88 1.95
C ALA A 97 -38.84 3.86 3.26
N GLU A 98 -39.22 2.68 3.75
CA GLU A 98 -39.87 2.51 5.06
C GLU A 98 -38.92 2.87 6.20
N GLU A 99 -37.67 2.41 6.15
CA GLU A 99 -36.66 2.69 7.18
C GLU A 99 -36.13 4.14 7.12
N LEU A 100 -36.13 4.75 5.93
CA LEU A 100 -35.73 6.15 5.71
C LEU A 100 -36.90 7.14 5.76
N ALA A 101 -38.07 6.73 6.24
CA ALA A 101 -39.31 7.52 6.22
C ALA A 101 -39.07 8.99 6.64
N GLY A 102 -39.07 9.88 5.63
CA GLY A 102 -38.77 11.31 5.78
C GLY A 102 -37.59 11.83 4.92
N THR A 103 -36.81 10.93 4.33
CA THR A 103 -35.71 11.28 3.41
C THR A 103 -36.08 10.89 1.99
N ASP A 104 -35.93 11.81 1.03
CA ASP A 104 -36.05 11.47 -0.39
C ASP A 104 -34.89 10.53 -0.75
N VAL A 105 -35.22 9.25 -0.92
CA VAL A 105 -34.25 8.18 -1.18
C VAL A 105 -33.55 8.39 -2.53
N ASP A 106 -34.24 8.99 -3.51
CA ASP A 106 -33.66 9.30 -4.81
C ASP A 106 -32.68 10.47 -4.70
N GLU A 107 -33.01 11.51 -3.92
CA GLU A 107 -32.09 12.60 -3.62
C GLU A 107 -30.85 12.10 -2.87
N LEU A 108 -31.04 11.25 -1.85
CA LEU A 108 -29.94 10.64 -1.10
C LEU A 108 -29.06 9.76 -2.00
N PHE A 109 -29.67 8.94 -2.85
CA PHE A 109 -28.95 8.09 -3.80
C PHE A 109 -28.15 8.93 -4.80
N ASN A 110 -28.74 9.99 -5.33
CA ASN A 110 -28.07 10.92 -6.23
C ASN A 110 -26.92 11.66 -5.54
N ALA A 111 -27.11 12.09 -4.28
CA ALA A 111 -26.07 12.71 -3.48
C ALA A 111 -24.90 11.74 -3.22
N ILE A 112 -25.18 10.49 -2.85
CA ILE A 112 -24.16 9.44 -2.65
C ILE A 112 -23.43 9.16 -3.96
N LYS A 113 -24.13 9.10 -5.10
CA LYS A 113 -23.53 8.92 -6.43
C LYS A 113 -22.63 10.09 -6.84
N ALA A 114 -23.07 11.32 -6.60
CA ALA A 114 -22.29 12.51 -6.87
C ALA A 114 -21.02 12.53 -5.99
N LEU A 115 -21.17 12.18 -4.73
CA LEU A 115 -20.08 12.07 -3.77
C LEU A 115 -19.09 10.94 -4.15
N GLU A 116 -19.56 9.77 -4.60
CA GLU A 116 -18.70 8.70 -5.14
C GLU A 116 -17.88 9.20 -6.35
N LYS A 117 -18.52 9.94 -7.26
CA LYS A 117 -17.87 10.47 -8.45
C LYS A 117 -16.79 11.51 -8.10
N GLU A 118 -17.09 12.41 -7.17
CA GLU A 118 -16.14 13.41 -6.68
C GLU A 118 -14.95 12.75 -5.96
N PHE A 119 -15.22 11.78 -5.09
CA PHE A 119 -14.17 11.02 -4.40
C PHE A 119 -13.28 10.22 -5.35
N ARG A 120 -13.81 9.65 -6.44
CA ARG A 120 -12.99 8.99 -7.46
C ARG A 120 -12.07 9.97 -8.17
N ALA A 121 -12.58 11.14 -8.56
CA ALA A 121 -11.76 12.16 -9.21
C ALA A 121 -10.62 12.65 -8.29
N ASP A 122 -10.91 12.82 -7.00
CA ASP A 122 -9.89 13.17 -6.00
C ASP A 122 -8.86 12.06 -5.79
N LEU A 123 -9.30 10.79 -5.75
CA LEU A 123 -8.40 9.63 -5.65
C LEU A 123 -7.49 9.52 -6.86
N ASP A 124 -8.02 9.71 -8.07
CA ASP A 124 -7.23 9.73 -9.31
C ASP A 124 -6.22 10.89 -9.30
N ALA A 125 -6.63 12.07 -8.81
CA ALA A 125 -5.73 13.20 -8.64
C ALA A 125 -4.63 12.95 -7.58
N MET A 126 -4.96 12.23 -6.50
CA MET A 126 -3.97 11.80 -5.51
C MET A 126 -2.99 10.77 -6.09
N ASP A 127 -3.46 9.83 -6.90
CA ASP A 127 -2.61 8.82 -7.57
C ASP A 127 -1.58 9.49 -8.49
N VAL A 128 -2.01 10.50 -9.25
CA VAL A 128 -1.11 11.34 -10.07
C VAL A 128 -0.07 12.05 -9.20
N ARG A 129 -0.47 12.61 -8.06
CA ARG A 129 0.46 13.31 -7.15
C ARG A 129 1.45 12.35 -6.48
N VAL A 130 1.03 11.13 -6.13
CA VAL A 130 1.90 10.08 -5.57
C VAL A 130 2.90 9.64 -6.63
N THR A 131 2.47 9.39 -7.86
CA THR A 131 3.36 9.07 -8.99
C THR A 131 4.43 10.15 -9.19
N LEU A 132 4.04 11.42 -9.13
CA LEU A 132 4.98 12.53 -9.25
C LEU A 132 5.95 12.62 -8.06
N LEU A 133 5.49 12.31 -6.85
CA LEU A 133 6.35 12.23 -5.66
C LEU A 133 7.34 11.09 -5.77
N GLU A 134 6.92 9.90 -6.22
CA GLU A 134 7.78 8.75 -6.46
C GLU A 134 8.87 9.08 -7.50
N GLN A 135 8.50 9.75 -8.59
CA GLN A 135 9.47 10.22 -9.59
C GLN A 135 10.47 11.22 -9.00
N LYS A 136 10.01 12.17 -8.19
CA LYS A 136 10.89 13.15 -7.53
C LYS A 136 11.82 12.49 -6.52
N VAL A 137 11.36 11.48 -5.79
CA VAL A 137 12.19 10.71 -4.85
C VAL A 137 13.25 9.93 -5.63
N ALA A 138 12.89 9.24 -6.71
CA ALA A 138 13.86 8.54 -7.56
C ALA A 138 14.91 9.50 -8.17
N GLU A 139 14.50 10.70 -8.59
CA GLU A 139 15.42 11.73 -9.06
C GLU A 139 16.36 12.24 -7.95
N LEU A 140 15.83 12.46 -6.74
CA LEU A 140 16.60 12.85 -5.57
C LEU A 140 17.63 11.78 -5.18
N ASP A 141 17.25 10.51 -5.18
CA ASP A 141 18.15 9.39 -4.89
C ASP A 141 19.30 9.35 -5.90
N GLY A 142 19.01 9.52 -7.20
CA GLY A 142 20.05 9.59 -8.23
C GLY A 142 20.99 10.79 -8.05
N LYS A 143 20.47 11.96 -7.66
CA LYS A 143 21.29 13.14 -7.34
C LYS A 143 22.18 12.92 -6.11
N VAL A 144 21.65 12.28 -5.06
CA VAL A 144 22.41 11.93 -3.86
C VAL A 144 23.54 10.94 -4.19
N GLU A 145 23.27 9.94 -5.01
CA GLU A 145 24.28 8.95 -5.41
C GLU A 145 25.40 9.59 -6.25
N THR A 146 25.05 10.48 -7.17
CA THR A 146 26.02 11.24 -7.97
C THR A 146 26.90 12.13 -7.08
N ALA A 147 26.29 12.88 -6.16
CA ALA A 147 27.01 13.71 -5.20
C ALA A 147 27.94 12.89 -4.29
N ALA A 148 27.51 11.70 -3.86
CA ALA A 148 28.33 10.78 -3.08
C ALA A 148 29.55 10.27 -3.88
N GLN A 149 29.38 9.96 -5.17
CA GLN A 149 30.47 9.57 -6.05
C GLN A 149 31.47 10.71 -6.30
N ASP A 150 31.00 11.93 -6.51
CA ASP A 150 31.85 13.10 -6.71
C ASP A 150 32.66 13.43 -5.47
N ALA A 151 32.05 13.33 -4.28
CA ALA A 151 32.76 13.47 -3.01
C ALA A 151 33.86 12.40 -2.84
N LYS A 152 33.60 11.15 -3.24
CA LYS A 152 34.58 10.06 -3.18
C LYS A 152 35.75 10.27 -4.17
N LYS A 153 35.47 10.73 -5.39
CA LYS A 153 36.49 11.10 -6.38
C LYS A 153 37.35 12.26 -5.87
N ALA A 154 36.73 13.33 -5.39
CA ALA A 154 37.44 14.50 -4.84
C ALA A 154 38.38 14.10 -3.69
N LYS A 155 37.93 13.24 -2.77
CA LYS A 155 38.77 12.71 -1.69
C LYS A 155 39.95 11.88 -2.20
N THR A 156 39.74 11.09 -3.25
CA THR A 156 40.80 10.28 -3.88
C THR A 156 41.86 11.16 -4.55
N PHE A 157 41.46 12.17 -5.30
CA PHE A 157 42.39 13.13 -5.91
C PHE A 157 43.17 13.93 -4.87
N SER A 158 42.53 14.33 -3.76
CA SER A 158 43.20 15.01 -2.65
C SER A 158 44.30 14.15 -2.03
N ILE A 159 44.04 12.86 -1.77
CA ILE A 159 45.02 11.93 -1.21
C ILE A 159 46.18 11.71 -2.18
N ILE A 160 45.92 11.49 -3.47
CA ILE A 160 46.98 11.30 -4.48
C ILE A 160 47.87 12.55 -4.56
N GLY A 161 47.29 13.74 -4.56
CA GLY A 161 48.04 15.00 -4.56
C GLY A 161 48.97 15.14 -3.36
N ILE A 162 48.49 14.79 -2.16
CA ILE A 162 49.30 14.81 -0.94
C ILE A 162 50.45 13.80 -1.03
N VAL A 163 50.19 12.56 -1.49
CA VAL A 163 51.22 11.52 -1.62
C VAL A 163 52.30 11.93 -2.62
N LEU A 164 51.92 12.53 -3.76
CA LEU A 164 52.87 13.02 -4.77
C LEU A 164 53.71 14.19 -4.24
N ALA A 165 53.09 15.13 -3.51
CA ALA A 165 53.81 16.24 -2.89
C ALA A 165 54.85 15.74 -1.88
N VAL A 166 54.49 14.77 -1.04
CA VAL A 166 55.42 14.14 -0.08
C VAL A 166 56.54 13.39 -0.80
N ALA A 167 56.24 12.66 -1.88
CA ALA A 167 57.25 11.96 -2.68
C ALA A 167 58.23 12.93 -3.38
N ALA A 168 57.75 14.06 -3.90
CA ALA A 168 58.60 15.08 -4.52
C ALA A 168 59.58 15.72 -3.52
N ILE A 169 59.12 15.96 -2.29
CA ILE A 169 59.97 16.44 -1.19
C ILE A 169 61.03 15.39 -0.82
N ALA A 170 60.66 14.12 -0.70
CA ALA A 170 61.58 13.03 -0.34
C ALA A 170 62.63 12.76 -1.43
N LEU A 171 62.30 12.98 -2.70
CA LEU A 171 63.21 12.80 -3.84
C LEU A 171 64.10 14.02 -4.11
N GLY A 172 64.00 15.09 -3.32
CA GLY A 172 64.81 16.30 -3.50
C GLY A 172 64.51 17.06 -4.80
N LEU A 173 63.34 16.82 -5.42
CA LEU A 173 62.92 17.47 -6.67
C LEU A 173 62.34 18.88 -6.45
N GLY A 174 62.29 19.35 -5.21
CA GLY A 174 61.86 20.71 -4.87
C GLY A 174 63.04 21.66 -4.79
N ASN A 175 63.28 22.41 -5.88
CA ASN A 175 64.05 23.65 -5.88
C ASN A 175 63.28 24.69 -6.72
#